data_AF-A0A935QBC1-F1
#
_entry.id   AF-A0A935QBC1-F1
#
_cell.length_a   1.000
_cell.length_b   1.000
_cell.length_c   1.000
_cell.angle_alpha   90.00
_cell.angle_beta   90.00
_cell.angle_gamma   90.00
#
_symmetry.space_group_name_H-M   'P 1'
#
loop_
_entity.id
_entity.type
_entity.pdbx_description
1 polymer ?
#
loop_
_entity_poly.entity_id
_entity_poly.type
_entity_poly.pdbx_seq_one_letter_code
_entity_poly.pdbx_strand_id
1 'polypeptide(L)'
;MILHLAAKRSPVTLALAILLLAAAAPPAGAAVTGDTVVLSWNDLGMHCMNRLHAVLSVLPPYNNLIAQVVHRGDATHSPQLVTTGVTLEYSVPGNTYSVGKTDFWTYDQALFGVDLPPNVGLTGKGLTGVFDPAGDHFKAEGIPVTPYTDAAPTVEAPYQNALVIARDLQGAELARSRPVIPVSTEITCVTSGCHSSEQAILNAHEREAGFDPNARPVLCAGCHASPALGTVGIPEAGYLSFRIHDQHQFLDEEMPGPAGCNMCHPGPQTQCLRGTMATDFGMVCQDCHGDLQQIAGSIEHDGRIPWLDEPACRTCHTAQYGEPVGQLYRFSTGHGGLMCSACHGSPHAIFPSREAADNVNNIDLQGHAGTLRDCTVCHGVVPAGPGPHGYHPGTTGVVDLQLDTGAGRLEIYPSPLRRGASATIKARGVVGAAGRLLVFDARGHTIRLLQATSGSDGTVTAAWDGRDGRGQDVADGVYLLKWDDGERTASGKVVYLR
;
A
#
# COMPACT_ATOMS: atom_id res chain seq x y z
N MET A 1 51.85 -27.19 -55.76
CA MET A 1 51.62 -25.74 -55.75
C MET A 1 50.61 -25.48 -54.63
N ILE A 2 51.09 -25.13 -53.43
CA ILE A 2 50.90 -23.77 -52.83
C ILE A 2 49.41 -23.61 -52.45
N LEU A 3 48.92 -23.50 -51.20
CA LEU A 3 49.51 -23.13 -49.91
C LEU A 3 48.51 -23.50 -48.77
N HIS A 4 49.07 -24.04 -47.68
CA HIS A 4 48.81 -23.68 -46.26
C HIS A 4 47.71 -24.36 -45.40
N LEU A 5 48.25 -25.01 -44.36
CA LEU A 5 47.61 -25.57 -43.17
C LEU A 5 47.13 -24.46 -42.22
N ALA A 6 46.05 -24.74 -41.47
CA ALA A 6 45.94 -24.30 -40.08
C ALA A 6 45.14 -25.34 -39.28
N ALA A 7 45.76 -25.81 -38.20
CA ALA A 7 45.31 -26.89 -37.33
C ALA A 7 44.16 -26.46 -36.41
N LYS A 8 43.21 -27.38 -36.17
CA LYS A 8 42.20 -27.31 -35.12
C LYS A 8 42.89 -27.24 -33.75
N ARG A 9 42.58 -26.20 -32.96
CA ARG A 9 42.83 -26.15 -31.51
C ARG A 9 41.47 -26.08 -30.81
N SER A 10 41.17 -27.10 -30.01
CA SER A 10 40.05 -27.12 -29.07
C SER A 10 40.34 -26.15 -27.91
N PRO A 11 39.38 -25.35 -27.44
CA PRO A 11 39.54 -24.61 -26.20
C PRO A 11 39.22 -25.52 -25.01
N VAL A 12 40.19 -25.62 -24.11
CA VAL A 12 40.04 -26.21 -22.77
C VAL A 12 39.20 -25.24 -21.93
N THR A 13 38.05 -25.69 -21.46
CA THR A 13 37.20 -24.96 -20.50
C THR A 13 37.83 -25.04 -19.12
N LEU A 14 38.35 -23.90 -18.63
CA LEU A 14 38.81 -23.75 -17.26
C LEU A 14 37.58 -23.46 -16.38
N ALA A 15 37.12 -24.46 -15.63
CA ALA A 15 36.04 -24.29 -14.66
C ALA A 15 36.56 -23.53 -13.44
N LEU A 16 36.16 -22.27 -13.29
CA LEU A 16 36.41 -21.48 -12.08
C LEU A 16 35.30 -21.81 -11.07
N ALA A 17 35.64 -22.59 -10.05
CA ALA A 17 34.74 -22.84 -8.92
C ALA A 17 34.62 -21.58 -8.07
N ILE A 18 33.48 -20.89 -8.17
CA ILE A 18 33.11 -19.80 -7.26
C ILE A 18 32.59 -20.45 -5.97
N LEU A 19 33.39 -20.40 -4.91
CA LEU A 19 32.95 -20.75 -3.56
C LEU A 19 31.94 -19.67 -3.12
N LEU A 20 30.64 -20.00 -3.13
CA LEU A 20 29.63 -19.20 -2.44
C LEU A 20 29.86 -19.31 -0.93
N LEU A 21 30.50 -18.31 -0.33
CA LEU A 21 30.31 -18.07 1.09
C LEU A 21 28.88 -17.57 1.29
N ALA A 22 28.03 -18.43 1.84
CA ALA A 22 26.76 -18.02 2.41
C ALA A 22 27.06 -17.02 3.54
N ALA A 23 26.89 -15.73 3.26
CA ALA A 23 26.92 -14.71 4.30
C ALA A 23 25.72 -14.95 5.21
N ALA A 24 26.00 -15.37 6.45
CA ALA A 24 24.98 -15.46 7.49
C ALA A 24 24.30 -14.08 7.64
N ALA A 25 22.97 -14.09 7.72
CA ALA A 25 22.21 -12.87 7.99
C ALA A 25 22.70 -12.25 9.31
N PRO A 26 22.97 -10.93 9.34
CA PRO A 26 23.39 -10.28 10.58
C PRO A 26 22.27 -10.36 11.62
N PRO A 27 22.59 -10.41 12.92
CA PRO A 27 21.58 -10.40 13.97
C PRO A 27 20.73 -9.13 13.88
N ALA A 28 19.41 -9.29 14.07
CA ALA A 28 18.48 -8.18 14.17
C ALA A 28 18.89 -7.25 15.34
N GLY A 29 19.08 -5.96 15.05
CA GLY A 29 19.37 -4.94 16.07
C GLY A 29 20.71 -4.20 15.94
N ALA A 30 21.41 -4.26 14.81
CA ALA A 30 22.51 -3.34 14.57
C ALA A 30 21.95 -1.94 14.27
N ALA A 31 22.07 -1.01 15.21
CA ALA A 31 21.79 0.41 14.96
C ALA A 31 22.55 0.88 13.71
N VAL A 32 21.93 1.73 12.88
CA VAL A 32 22.61 2.34 11.72
C VAL A 32 23.82 3.12 12.23
N THR A 33 25.03 2.59 12.04
CA THR A 33 26.30 3.18 12.51
C THR A 33 27.03 4.00 11.45
N GLY A 34 26.43 4.18 10.26
CA GLY A 34 26.98 4.97 9.17
C GLY A 34 26.36 6.36 9.04
N ASP A 35 27.04 7.24 8.30
CA ASP A 35 26.56 8.58 7.92
C ASP A 35 25.52 8.53 6.78
N THR A 36 25.14 7.35 6.31
CA THR A 36 24.15 7.14 5.24
C THR A 36 23.03 6.24 5.73
N VAL A 37 21.79 6.60 5.38
CA VAL A 37 20.58 5.83 5.65
C VAL A 37 19.89 5.54 4.31
N VAL A 38 19.40 4.31 4.12
CA VAL A 38 18.55 3.96 2.98
C VAL A 38 17.16 3.65 3.50
N LEU A 39 16.18 4.40 3.01
CA LEU A 39 14.76 4.15 3.24
C LEU A 39 14.21 3.55 1.95
N SER A 40 13.52 2.41 2.03
CA SER A 40 13.00 1.72 0.84
C SER A 40 11.71 0.98 1.14
N TRP A 41 10.84 0.85 0.13
CA TRP A 41 9.53 0.22 0.23
C TRP A 41 9.03 -0.26 -1.14
N ASN A 42 7.98 -1.08 -1.17
CA ASN A 42 7.17 -1.31 -2.36
C ASN A 42 6.11 -0.20 -2.50
N ASP A 43 5.76 0.25 -3.70
CA ASP A 43 4.90 1.41 -3.94
C ASP A 43 3.41 1.23 -3.58
N LEU A 44 2.85 0.02 -3.70
CA LEU A 44 1.40 -0.26 -3.59
C LEU A 44 1.00 -1.11 -2.37
N GLY A 45 1.98 -1.74 -1.74
CA GLY A 45 1.81 -2.72 -0.66
C GLY A 45 1.59 -4.15 -1.14
N MET A 46 1.21 -4.36 -2.41
CA MET A 46 1.05 -5.68 -3.04
C MET A 46 0.95 -5.52 -4.56
N HIS A 47 1.67 -6.37 -5.32
CA HIS A 47 1.35 -6.60 -6.72
C HIS A 47 0.55 -7.90 -6.89
N CYS A 48 -0.32 -7.94 -7.89
CA CYS A 48 -1.08 -9.14 -8.24
C CYS A 48 -0.66 -9.60 -9.62
N MET A 49 -0.47 -10.90 -9.83
CA MET A 49 -0.16 -11.46 -11.15
C MET A 49 -1.02 -12.68 -11.45
N ASN A 50 -1.24 -12.96 -12.73
CA ASN A 50 -1.73 -14.27 -13.13
C ASN A 50 -0.68 -15.33 -12.79
N ARG A 51 -1.13 -16.50 -12.34
CA ARG A 51 -0.22 -17.64 -12.19
C ARG A 51 0.24 -18.17 -13.55
N LEU A 52 -0.72 -18.33 -14.47
CA LEU A 52 -0.52 -18.82 -15.84
C LEU A 52 -1.17 -17.87 -16.83
N HIS A 53 -0.64 -17.84 -18.05
CA HIS A 53 -0.94 -16.85 -19.08
C HIS A 53 -1.42 -17.47 -20.39
N ALA A 54 -1.38 -18.81 -20.52
CA ALA A 54 -1.72 -19.51 -21.76
C ALA A 54 -3.15 -19.28 -22.30
N VAL A 55 -4.11 -18.93 -21.45
CA VAL A 55 -5.51 -18.73 -21.83
C VAL A 55 -5.85 -17.24 -21.82
N LEU A 56 -5.75 -16.62 -20.65
CA LEU A 56 -5.95 -15.19 -20.47
C LEU A 56 -4.92 -14.61 -19.51
N SER A 57 -4.72 -13.30 -19.58
CA SER A 57 -3.81 -12.56 -18.71
C SER A 57 -4.47 -11.24 -18.27
N VAL A 58 -4.47 -10.99 -16.96
CA VAL A 58 -4.92 -9.74 -16.33
C VAL A 58 -3.70 -8.88 -15.99
N LEU A 59 -2.73 -9.43 -15.24
CA LEU A 59 -1.51 -8.74 -14.85
C LEU A 59 -0.28 -9.66 -14.98
N PRO A 60 0.85 -9.16 -15.50
CA PRO A 60 2.10 -9.90 -15.63
C PRO A 60 2.83 -10.00 -14.28
N PRO A 61 3.88 -10.85 -14.17
CA PRO A 61 4.86 -10.74 -13.10
C PRO A 61 5.45 -9.33 -13.08
N TYR A 62 5.32 -8.64 -11.95
CA TYR A 62 5.74 -7.24 -11.81
C TYR A 62 5.86 -6.88 -10.34
N ASN A 63 6.73 -5.92 -10.02
CA ASN A 63 6.79 -5.27 -8.71
C ASN A 63 7.67 -4.03 -8.82
N ASN A 64 7.47 -3.08 -7.93
CA ASN A 64 8.26 -1.87 -7.85
C ASN A 64 8.93 -1.77 -6.49
N LEU A 65 10.19 -1.36 -6.49
CA LEU A 65 10.88 -0.88 -5.29
C LEU A 65 11.19 0.60 -5.45
N ILE A 66 10.92 1.36 -4.40
CA ILE A 66 11.24 2.78 -4.29
C ILE A 66 12.23 2.94 -3.14
N ALA A 67 13.19 3.86 -3.29
CA ALA A 67 14.15 4.17 -2.23
C ALA A 67 14.55 5.65 -2.21
N GLN A 68 14.76 6.17 -1.01
CA GLN A 68 15.41 7.45 -0.76
C GLN A 68 16.65 7.24 0.11
N VAL A 69 17.74 7.91 -0.24
CA VAL A 69 18.98 7.88 0.53
C VAL A 69 19.12 9.19 1.29
N VAL A 70 19.48 9.11 2.56
CA VAL A 70 19.69 10.27 3.43
C VAL A 70 21.14 10.26 3.90
N HIS A 71 21.86 11.35 3.66
CA HIS A 71 23.06 11.65 4.42
C HIS A 71 22.62 12.11 5.81
N ARG A 72 23.04 11.37 6.83
CA ARG A 72 22.67 11.59 8.22
C ARG A 72 23.14 12.98 8.66
N GLY A 73 22.28 13.66 9.39
CA GLY A 73 22.62 14.92 10.06
C GLY A 73 23.43 14.71 11.33
N ASP A 74 23.74 15.82 11.98
CA ASP A 74 24.36 15.87 13.31
C ASP A 74 23.78 17.04 14.12
N ALA A 75 24.42 17.39 15.24
CA ALA A 75 23.98 18.50 16.10
C ALA A 75 23.97 19.88 15.42
N THR A 76 24.66 20.02 14.28
CA THR A 76 24.90 21.28 13.56
C THR A 76 24.43 21.25 12.11
N HIS A 77 24.23 20.07 11.52
CA HIS A 77 23.83 19.88 10.14
C HIS A 77 22.52 19.10 10.03
N SER A 78 21.57 19.61 9.25
CA SER A 78 20.34 18.88 8.91
C SER A 78 20.63 17.69 8.01
N PRO A 79 19.82 16.61 8.07
CA PRO A 79 19.88 15.51 7.12
C PRO A 79 19.66 16.02 5.69
N GLN A 80 20.28 15.36 4.71
CA GLN A 80 20.14 15.73 3.31
C GLN A 80 19.75 14.52 2.47
N LEU A 81 18.79 14.70 1.57
CA LEU A 81 18.49 13.69 0.54
C LEU A 81 19.66 13.60 -0.44
N VAL A 82 20.08 12.37 -0.71
CA VAL A 82 21.19 12.05 -1.60
C VAL A 82 20.63 11.37 -2.84
N THR A 83 20.84 11.99 -4.00
CA THR A 83 20.39 11.49 -5.31
C THR A 83 21.52 11.37 -6.32
N THR A 84 22.74 11.78 -5.93
CA THR A 84 23.95 11.71 -6.77
C THR A 84 25.12 11.20 -5.94
N GLY A 85 26.15 10.67 -6.60
CA GLY A 85 27.34 10.13 -5.92
C GLY A 85 27.11 8.77 -5.22
N VAL A 86 25.92 8.19 -5.36
CA VAL A 86 25.55 6.87 -4.83
C VAL A 86 24.90 6.02 -5.91
N THR A 87 25.10 4.71 -5.82
CA THR A 87 24.38 3.71 -6.63
C THR A 87 23.58 2.82 -5.69
N LEU A 88 22.34 2.49 -6.05
CA LEU A 88 21.55 1.50 -5.32
C LEU A 88 21.42 0.24 -6.14
N GLU A 89 21.74 -0.88 -5.51
CA GLU A 89 21.54 -2.23 -6.02
C GLU A 89 20.39 -2.90 -5.26
N TYR A 90 19.59 -3.71 -5.96
CA TYR A 90 18.64 -4.60 -5.32
C TYR A 90 18.87 -6.05 -5.72
N SER A 91 18.39 -6.95 -4.86
CA SER A 91 18.23 -8.37 -5.12
C SER A 91 17.02 -8.91 -4.37
N VAL A 92 16.51 -10.07 -4.79
CA VAL A 92 15.47 -10.82 -4.06
C VAL A 92 16.06 -12.13 -3.53
N PRO A 93 16.63 -12.14 -2.30
CA PRO A 93 17.24 -13.34 -1.72
C PRO A 93 16.28 -14.52 -1.68
N GLY A 94 16.72 -15.68 -2.20
CA GLY A 94 15.91 -16.90 -2.23
C GLY A 94 14.88 -16.97 -3.37
N ASN A 95 14.83 -15.96 -4.25
CA ASN A 95 13.99 -15.94 -5.44
C ASN A 95 14.77 -15.37 -6.63
N THR A 96 15.67 -16.17 -7.17
CA THR A 96 16.69 -15.74 -8.15
C THR A 96 16.25 -15.90 -9.60
N TYR A 97 15.14 -16.61 -9.83
CA TYR A 97 14.58 -16.81 -11.16
C TYR A 97 13.06 -16.90 -11.07
N SER A 98 12.38 -16.49 -12.13
CA SER A 98 10.93 -16.56 -12.28
C SER A 98 10.50 -17.44 -13.46
N VAL A 99 11.36 -17.61 -14.47
CA VAL A 99 11.13 -18.51 -15.60
C VAL A 99 10.94 -19.94 -15.09
N GLY A 100 9.83 -20.59 -15.45
CA GLY A 100 9.50 -21.93 -14.97
C GLY A 100 8.72 -21.97 -13.65
N LYS A 101 8.48 -20.83 -12.99
CA LYS A 101 7.46 -20.68 -11.93
C LYS A 101 6.12 -20.18 -12.47
N THR A 102 6.16 -19.63 -13.68
CA THR A 102 5.03 -19.19 -14.51
C THR A 102 5.39 -19.40 -15.99
N ASP A 103 4.41 -19.33 -16.88
CA ASP A 103 4.55 -19.45 -18.33
C ASP A 103 4.60 -18.08 -19.05
N PHE A 104 4.67 -16.96 -18.32
CA PHE A 104 4.66 -15.59 -18.86
C PHE A 104 5.58 -15.37 -20.07
N TRP A 105 6.87 -15.72 -19.96
CA TRP A 105 7.86 -15.57 -21.05
C TRP A 105 7.60 -16.45 -22.28
N THR A 106 6.66 -17.40 -22.22
CA THR A 106 6.22 -18.15 -23.40
C THR A 106 5.22 -17.33 -24.23
N TYR A 107 4.57 -16.35 -23.61
CA TYR A 107 3.39 -15.67 -24.12
C TYR A 107 3.53 -14.14 -24.16
N ASP A 108 4.64 -13.58 -23.69
CA ASP A 108 4.92 -12.14 -23.68
C ASP A 108 4.84 -11.50 -25.07
N GLN A 109 5.33 -12.19 -26.11
CA GLN A 109 5.25 -11.70 -27.49
C GLN A 109 3.81 -11.60 -27.98
N ALA A 110 2.95 -12.55 -27.59
CA ALA A 110 1.54 -12.54 -27.96
C ALA A 110 0.71 -11.56 -27.13
N LEU A 111 1.05 -11.41 -25.84
CA LEU A 111 0.31 -10.56 -24.89
C LEU A 111 0.72 -9.09 -24.95
N PHE A 112 2.03 -8.81 -25.05
CA PHE A 112 2.62 -7.48 -24.90
C PHE A 112 3.45 -7.06 -26.13
N GLY A 113 3.56 -7.90 -27.15
CA GLY A 113 4.30 -7.56 -28.37
C GLY A 113 5.82 -7.55 -28.21
N VAL A 114 6.34 -8.11 -27.12
CA VAL A 114 7.76 -8.11 -26.76
C VAL A 114 8.27 -9.53 -26.52
N ASP A 115 9.48 -9.84 -26.97
CA ASP A 115 10.19 -11.10 -26.69
C ASP A 115 11.25 -10.81 -25.62
N LEU A 116 10.89 -11.02 -24.35
CA LEU A 116 11.75 -10.67 -23.22
C LEU A 116 12.76 -11.80 -22.96
N PRO A 117 14.02 -11.46 -22.63
CA PRO A 117 14.94 -12.45 -22.12
C PRO A 117 14.37 -13.12 -20.85
N PRO A 118 14.67 -14.41 -20.60
CA PRO A 118 14.24 -15.09 -19.39
C PRO A 118 14.57 -14.31 -18.13
N ASN A 119 13.61 -14.19 -17.21
CA ASN A 119 13.73 -13.48 -15.93
C ASN A 119 13.89 -11.95 -16.03
N VAL A 120 13.64 -11.36 -17.20
CA VAL A 120 13.59 -9.90 -17.39
C VAL A 120 12.13 -9.48 -17.52
N GLY A 121 11.75 -8.43 -16.79
CA GLY A 121 10.41 -7.86 -16.78
C GLY A 121 10.21 -6.83 -17.88
N LEU A 122 8.97 -6.35 -18.03
CA LEU A 122 8.54 -5.45 -19.11
C LEU A 122 9.31 -4.11 -19.17
N THR A 123 9.95 -3.71 -18.08
CA THR A 123 10.76 -2.49 -17.95
C THR A 123 12.27 -2.74 -18.10
N GLY A 124 12.67 -3.99 -18.38
CA GLY A 124 14.08 -4.39 -18.48
C GLY A 124 14.73 -4.74 -17.13
N LYS A 125 14.00 -4.71 -16.01
CA LYS A 125 14.51 -5.11 -14.69
C LYS A 125 14.51 -6.63 -14.50
N GLY A 126 15.49 -7.15 -13.77
CA GLY A 126 15.57 -8.56 -13.38
C GLY A 126 15.28 -8.75 -11.89
N LEU A 127 15.55 -9.94 -11.34
CA LEU A 127 15.44 -10.22 -9.89
C LEU A 127 16.61 -9.65 -9.08
N THR A 128 17.64 -9.19 -9.79
CA THR A 128 18.76 -8.42 -9.28
C THR A 128 19.04 -7.29 -10.25
N GLY A 129 19.44 -6.12 -9.77
CA GLY A 129 19.78 -5.01 -10.66
C GLY A 129 20.11 -3.73 -9.92
N VAL A 130 20.18 -2.64 -10.68
CA VAL A 130 20.37 -1.28 -10.16
C VAL A 130 19.06 -0.49 -10.26
N PHE A 131 18.83 0.38 -9.28
CA PHE A 131 17.76 1.35 -9.36
C PHE A 131 18.08 2.44 -10.39
N ASP A 132 17.03 2.99 -11.00
CA ASP A 132 17.09 4.17 -11.84
C ASP A 132 16.89 5.44 -10.99
N PRO A 133 17.67 6.51 -11.21
CA PRO A 133 17.41 7.80 -10.60
C PRO A 133 16.07 8.38 -11.09
N ALA A 134 15.28 8.93 -10.18
CA ALA A 134 13.96 9.51 -10.45
C ALA A 134 13.82 10.94 -9.87
N GLY A 135 14.90 11.71 -9.92
CA GLY A 135 14.93 13.10 -9.43
C GLY A 135 15.19 13.20 -7.94
N ASP A 136 14.17 12.98 -7.11
CA ASP A 136 14.20 13.08 -5.64
C ASP A 136 14.27 11.72 -4.92
N HIS A 137 14.25 10.63 -5.68
CA HIS A 137 14.34 9.24 -5.20
C HIS A 137 14.97 8.34 -6.28
N PHE A 138 15.06 7.05 -5.95
CA PHE A 138 15.47 5.97 -6.84
C PHE A 138 14.34 4.96 -6.98
N LYS A 139 14.16 4.38 -8.17
CA LYS A 139 13.14 3.36 -8.41
C LYS A 139 13.65 2.18 -9.23
N ALA A 140 13.18 0.99 -8.92
CA ALA A 140 13.33 -0.20 -9.73
C ALA A 140 11.93 -0.70 -10.06
N GLU A 141 11.42 -0.29 -11.23
CA GLU A 141 10.06 -0.62 -11.66
C GLU A 141 10.05 -1.90 -12.49
N GLY A 142 9.01 -2.71 -12.36
CA GLY A 142 8.79 -3.90 -13.19
C GLY A 142 9.75 -5.06 -12.96
N ILE A 143 10.15 -5.27 -11.70
CA ILE A 143 10.86 -6.46 -11.26
C ILE A 143 9.93 -7.68 -11.45
N PRO A 144 10.29 -8.70 -12.24
CA PRO A 144 9.40 -9.81 -12.56
C PRO A 144 9.41 -10.89 -11.46
N VAL A 145 9.26 -10.48 -10.20
CA VAL A 145 9.21 -11.37 -9.04
C VAL A 145 7.90 -12.16 -9.01
N THR A 146 7.97 -13.41 -8.58
CA THR A 146 6.81 -14.30 -8.39
C THR A 146 6.66 -14.64 -6.91
N PRO A 147 5.46 -15.06 -6.44
CA PRO A 147 5.28 -15.42 -5.04
C PRO A 147 5.95 -16.75 -4.68
N TYR A 148 6.67 -17.40 -5.59
CA TYR A 148 7.26 -18.71 -5.36
C TYR A 148 8.78 -18.59 -5.18
N THR A 149 9.28 -18.99 -4.02
CA THR A 149 10.73 -19.02 -3.77
C THR A 149 11.40 -20.13 -4.57
N ASP A 150 12.72 -20.05 -4.73
CA ASP A 150 13.51 -21.10 -5.41
C ASP A 150 13.40 -22.45 -4.70
N ALA A 151 13.29 -22.43 -3.36
CA ALA A 151 13.17 -23.63 -2.54
C ALA A 151 11.77 -24.27 -2.59
N ALA A 152 10.74 -23.48 -2.95
CA ALA A 152 9.35 -23.93 -3.00
C ALA A 152 8.63 -23.31 -4.21
N PRO A 153 8.94 -23.74 -5.45
CA PRO A 153 8.46 -23.11 -6.68
C PRO A 153 6.96 -23.27 -6.94
N THR A 154 6.22 -23.93 -6.04
CA THR A 154 4.78 -24.20 -6.16
C THR A 154 3.98 -23.78 -4.93
N VAL A 155 4.62 -23.24 -3.89
CA VAL A 155 3.97 -22.80 -2.65
C VAL A 155 4.17 -21.30 -2.52
N GLU A 156 3.08 -20.55 -2.39
CA GLU A 156 3.18 -19.09 -2.28
C GLU A 156 3.85 -18.68 -0.97
N ALA A 157 4.80 -17.77 -1.11
CA ALA A 157 5.42 -16.95 -0.10
C ALA A 157 5.26 -15.48 -0.57
N PRO A 158 4.07 -14.88 -0.37
CA PRO A 158 3.74 -13.59 -0.95
C PRO A 158 4.53 -12.43 -0.34
N TYR A 159 5.07 -12.61 0.87
CA TYR A 159 5.78 -11.58 1.65
C TYR A 159 7.28 -11.84 1.73
N GLN A 160 7.97 -11.68 0.60
CA GLN A 160 9.43 -11.80 0.54
C GLN A 160 10.08 -10.44 0.83
N ASN A 161 11.24 -10.43 1.50
CA ASN A 161 12.05 -9.22 1.63
C ASN A 161 13.09 -9.17 0.50
N ALA A 162 13.13 -8.05 -0.22
CA ALA A 162 14.27 -7.71 -1.05
C ALA A 162 15.44 -7.25 -0.17
N LEU A 163 16.64 -7.22 -0.76
CA LEU A 163 17.82 -6.59 -0.20
C LEU A 163 18.21 -5.42 -1.08
N VAL A 164 18.26 -4.22 -0.50
CA VAL A 164 18.74 -3.00 -1.16
C VAL A 164 20.03 -2.56 -0.52
N ILE A 165 21.03 -2.23 -1.34
CA ILE A 165 22.36 -1.80 -0.88
C ILE A 165 22.69 -0.48 -1.58
N ALA A 166 22.99 0.55 -0.79
CA ALA A 166 23.60 1.78 -1.31
C ALA A 166 25.13 1.64 -1.30
N ARG A 167 25.76 2.02 -2.41
CA ARG A 167 27.21 2.03 -2.58
C ARG A 167 27.70 3.42 -2.99
N ASP A 168 28.93 3.75 -2.60
CA ASP A 168 29.64 4.90 -3.16
C ASP A 168 30.12 4.62 -4.59
N LEU A 169 30.72 5.64 -5.23
CA LEU A 169 31.26 5.51 -6.59
C LEU A 169 32.47 4.57 -6.69
N GLN A 170 33.05 4.16 -5.57
CA GLN A 170 34.16 3.21 -5.49
C GLN A 170 33.68 1.77 -5.22
N GLY A 171 32.37 1.57 -5.03
CA GLY A 171 31.72 0.29 -4.78
C GLY A 171 31.67 -0.12 -3.31
N ALA A 172 32.13 0.72 -2.37
CA ALA A 172 32.01 0.44 -0.96
C ALA A 172 30.55 0.55 -0.52
N GLU A 173 30.10 -0.40 0.30
CA GLU A 173 28.76 -0.36 0.87
C GLU A 173 28.66 0.75 1.92
N LEU A 174 27.66 1.62 1.76
CA LEU A 174 27.36 2.73 2.67
C LEU A 174 26.27 2.36 3.67
N ALA A 175 25.22 1.69 3.18
CA ALA A 175 24.07 1.30 3.96
C ALA A 175 23.24 0.23 3.21
N ARG A 176 22.34 -0.42 3.93
CA ARG A 176 21.40 -1.41 3.38
C ARG A 176 20.03 -1.30 4.01
N SER A 177 19.02 -1.78 3.30
CA SER A 177 17.64 -1.86 3.73
C SER A 177 16.99 -3.15 3.22
N ARG A 178 15.89 -3.56 3.87
CA ARG A 178 15.22 -4.84 3.59
C ARG A 178 13.72 -4.67 3.37
N PRO A 179 13.31 -3.93 2.31
CA PRO A 179 11.89 -3.72 2.03
C PRO A 179 11.22 -5.05 1.68
N VAL A 180 9.95 -5.17 2.03
CA VAL A 180 9.09 -6.22 1.45
C VAL A 180 8.94 -5.98 -0.06
N ILE A 181 8.89 -7.05 -0.86
CA ILE A 181 8.59 -7.03 -2.29
C ILE A 181 7.40 -7.98 -2.57
N PRO A 182 6.19 -7.56 -2.21
CA PRO A 182 5.07 -8.48 -2.06
C PRO A 182 4.34 -8.72 -3.38
N VAL A 183 4.07 -9.98 -3.69
CA VAL A 183 3.35 -10.39 -4.91
C VAL A 183 2.41 -11.55 -4.59
N SER A 184 1.27 -11.65 -5.27
CA SER A 184 0.28 -12.72 -5.07
C SER A 184 -0.31 -13.20 -6.40
N THR A 185 -0.70 -14.48 -6.48
CA THR A 185 -1.52 -15.00 -7.60
C THR A 185 -2.99 -15.20 -7.26
N GLU A 186 -3.45 -14.70 -6.10
CA GLU A 186 -4.86 -14.78 -5.67
C GLU A 186 -5.82 -13.92 -6.51
N ILE A 187 -5.32 -13.15 -7.50
CA ILE A 187 -6.17 -12.58 -8.55
C ILE A 187 -6.65 -13.68 -9.52
N THR A 188 -7.68 -14.41 -9.12
CA THR A 188 -8.15 -15.59 -9.85
C THR A 188 -9.67 -15.66 -9.91
N CYS A 189 -10.19 -15.86 -11.13
CA CYS A 189 -11.63 -15.97 -11.37
C CYS A 189 -12.15 -17.41 -11.15
N VAL A 190 -11.27 -18.39 -11.36
CA VAL A 190 -11.61 -19.82 -11.36
C VAL A 190 -11.29 -20.46 -10.01
N THR A 191 -10.12 -20.19 -9.43
CA THR A 191 -9.71 -20.83 -8.17
C THR A 191 -10.56 -20.38 -6.99
N SER A 192 -11.13 -19.17 -7.07
CA SER A 192 -12.12 -18.66 -6.11
C SER A 192 -13.49 -19.34 -6.26
N GLY A 193 -13.70 -20.17 -7.29
CA GLY A 193 -14.93 -20.94 -7.50
C GLY A 193 -16.06 -20.19 -8.22
N CYS A 194 -15.83 -18.94 -8.66
CA CYS A 194 -16.84 -18.11 -9.32
C CYS A 194 -17.11 -18.55 -10.78
N HIS A 195 -16.07 -18.98 -11.49
CA HIS A 195 -16.18 -19.43 -12.89
C HIS A 195 -15.66 -20.86 -13.07
N SER A 196 -16.28 -21.61 -13.98
CA SER A 196 -15.93 -23.02 -14.24
C SER A 196 -14.59 -23.20 -14.95
N SER A 197 -14.16 -22.23 -15.75
CA SER A 197 -12.86 -22.19 -16.42
C SER A 197 -12.57 -20.80 -16.98
N GLU A 198 -11.30 -20.50 -17.25
CA GLU A 198 -10.90 -19.29 -17.97
C GLU A 198 -11.54 -19.24 -19.37
N GLN A 199 -11.73 -20.40 -20.02
CA GLN A 199 -12.39 -20.46 -21.30
C GLN A 199 -13.87 -20.07 -21.24
N ALA A 200 -14.56 -20.42 -20.15
CA ALA A 200 -15.95 -20.02 -19.98
C ALA A 200 -16.08 -18.48 -19.88
N ILE A 201 -15.09 -17.81 -19.29
CA ILE A 201 -15.02 -16.35 -19.21
C ILE A 201 -14.85 -15.76 -20.63
N LEU A 202 -13.92 -16.31 -21.43
CA LEU A 202 -13.75 -15.86 -22.82
C LEU A 202 -15.01 -16.10 -23.65
N ASN A 203 -15.64 -17.27 -23.52
CA ASN A 203 -16.87 -17.60 -24.25
C ASN A 203 -18.05 -16.66 -23.91
N ALA A 204 -18.05 -16.01 -22.75
CA ALA A 204 -19.07 -15.02 -22.39
C ALA A 204 -19.06 -13.77 -23.29
N HIS A 205 -18.00 -13.57 -24.09
CA HIS A 205 -17.87 -12.48 -25.06
C HIS A 205 -18.40 -12.86 -26.46
N GLU A 206 -19.24 -13.90 -26.58
CA GLU A 206 -19.77 -14.40 -27.87
C GLU A 206 -20.53 -13.34 -28.70
N ARG A 207 -20.97 -12.24 -28.07
CA ARG A 207 -21.70 -11.15 -28.71
C ARG A 207 -20.79 -10.02 -29.21
N GLU A 208 -19.50 -10.05 -28.84
CA GLU A 208 -18.55 -9.02 -29.21
C GLU A 208 -18.01 -9.28 -30.62
N ALA A 209 -18.33 -8.37 -31.54
CA ALA A 209 -17.97 -8.52 -32.94
C ALA A 209 -16.45 -8.57 -33.12
N GLY A 210 -15.95 -9.64 -33.74
CA GLY A 210 -14.52 -9.82 -34.03
C GLY A 210 -13.72 -10.41 -32.87
N PHE A 211 -14.33 -10.70 -31.72
CA PHE A 211 -13.68 -11.43 -30.65
C PHE A 211 -13.71 -12.94 -30.93
N ASP A 212 -12.53 -13.58 -30.90
CA ASP A 212 -12.40 -15.04 -30.98
C ASP A 212 -11.91 -15.59 -29.64
N PRO A 213 -12.76 -16.31 -28.87
CA PRO A 213 -12.37 -16.88 -27.58
C PRO A 213 -11.33 -18.01 -27.70
N ASN A 214 -10.98 -18.45 -28.91
CA ASN A 214 -9.92 -19.43 -29.17
C ASN A 214 -8.61 -18.79 -29.64
N ALA A 215 -8.59 -17.50 -29.95
CA ALA A 215 -7.38 -16.74 -30.27
C ALA A 215 -6.61 -16.41 -28.98
N ARG A 216 -5.95 -17.43 -28.42
CA ARG A 216 -5.24 -17.37 -27.14
C ARG A 216 -3.73 -17.14 -27.32
N PRO A 217 -3.06 -16.55 -26.33
CA PRO A 217 -3.60 -16.04 -25.08
C PRO A 217 -4.29 -14.67 -25.23
N VAL A 218 -5.30 -14.39 -24.41
CA VAL A 218 -6.03 -13.11 -24.41
C VAL A 218 -5.52 -12.18 -23.31
N LEU A 219 -4.98 -11.01 -23.67
CA LEU A 219 -4.72 -9.94 -22.70
C LEU A 219 -6.04 -9.18 -22.46
N CYS A 220 -6.59 -9.25 -21.24
CA CYS A 220 -7.84 -8.53 -20.90
C CYS A 220 -7.71 -7.03 -21.19
N ALA A 221 -6.52 -6.49 -20.91
CA ALA A 221 -6.16 -5.10 -21.14
C ALA A 221 -5.96 -4.72 -22.62
N GLY A 222 -6.02 -5.70 -23.54
CA GLY A 222 -5.98 -5.47 -24.99
C GLY A 222 -7.30 -4.90 -25.53
N CYS A 223 -8.42 -5.24 -24.90
CA CYS A 223 -9.73 -4.67 -25.21
C CYS A 223 -10.17 -3.68 -24.12
N HIS A 224 -10.05 -4.04 -22.85
CA HIS A 224 -10.46 -3.15 -21.76
C HIS A 224 -9.31 -2.21 -21.36
N ALA A 225 -9.57 -0.92 -21.22
CA ALA A 225 -8.55 0.03 -20.83
C ALA A 225 -7.98 -0.31 -19.44
N SER A 226 -6.65 -0.18 -19.28
CA SER A 226 -5.96 -0.43 -18.01
C SER A 226 -4.81 0.57 -17.81
N PRO A 227 -5.03 1.63 -17.01
CA PRO A 227 -3.96 2.58 -16.69
C PRO A 227 -2.76 1.93 -16.00
N ALA A 228 -2.95 0.85 -15.23
CA ALA A 228 -1.86 0.07 -14.63
C ALA A 228 -0.90 -0.54 -15.65
N LEU A 229 -1.40 -0.89 -16.84
CA LEU A 229 -0.61 -1.44 -17.94
C LEU A 229 -0.34 -0.40 -19.05
N GLY A 230 -0.79 0.84 -18.86
CA GLY A 230 -0.71 1.89 -19.88
C GLY A 230 -1.53 1.60 -21.15
N THR A 231 -2.49 0.67 -21.10
CA THR A 231 -3.29 0.32 -22.28
C THR A 231 -4.53 1.20 -22.38
N VAL A 232 -4.80 1.68 -23.59
CA VAL A 232 -5.99 2.49 -23.90
C VAL A 232 -7.24 1.65 -24.15
N GLY A 233 -7.08 0.37 -24.51
CA GLY A 233 -8.18 -0.51 -24.90
C GLY A 233 -8.96 -0.01 -26.12
N ILE A 234 -10.16 -0.54 -26.31
CA ILE A 234 -11.17 -0.02 -27.22
C ILE A 234 -12.21 0.78 -26.43
N PRO A 235 -12.68 1.95 -26.92
CA PRO A 235 -13.56 2.83 -26.16
C PRO A 235 -14.82 2.16 -25.61
N GLU A 236 -15.46 1.29 -26.41
CA GLU A 236 -16.73 0.64 -26.09
C GLU A 236 -16.60 -0.39 -24.96
N ALA A 237 -15.41 -0.99 -24.80
CA ALA A 237 -15.15 -1.99 -23.77
C ALA A 237 -14.98 -1.38 -22.37
N GLY A 238 -14.67 -0.08 -22.29
CA GLY A 238 -14.44 0.63 -21.04
C GLY A 238 -13.22 0.12 -20.26
N TYR A 239 -13.04 0.62 -19.03
CA TYR A 239 -11.97 0.15 -18.15
C TYR A 239 -12.23 -1.29 -17.67
N LEU A 240 -11.17 -2.09 -17.55
CA LEU A 240 -11.29 -3.45 -17.00
C LEU A 240 -11.85 -3.42 -15.58
N SER A 241 -11.38 -2.46 -14.77
CA SER A 241 -11.89 -2.24 -13.42
C SER A 241 -13.42 -2.04 -13.43
N PHE A 242 -13.94 -1.16 -14.29
CA PHE A 242 -15.38 -0.92 -14.38
C PHE A 242 -16.15 -2.21 -14.69
N ARG A 243 -15.75 -2.94 -15.73
CA ARG A 243 -16.46 -4.16 -16.15
C ARG A 243 -16.46 -5.25 -15.07
N ILE A 244 -15.34 -5.41 -14.35
CA ILE A 244 -15.29 -6.38 -13.26
C ILE A 244 -16.19 -5.96 -12.11
N HIS A 245 -16.17 -4.70 -11.67
CA HIS A 245 -16.99 -4.26 -10.54
C HIS A 245 -18.49 -4.26 -10.89
N ASP A 246 -18.86 -3.78 -12.07
CA ASP A 246 -20.26 -3.71 -12.53
C ASP A 246 -20.91 -5.10 -12.63
N GLN A 247 -20.22 -6.05 -13.27
CA GLN A 247 -20.76 -7.40 -13.48
C GLN A 247 -20.86 -8.22 -12.19
N HIS A 248 -20.10 -7.86 -11.16
CA HIS A 248 -20.03 -8.61 -9.91
C HIS A 248 -20.66 -7.89 -8.72
N GLN A 249 -21.41 -6.78 -8.93
CA GLN A 249 -22.05 -6.02 -7.85
C GLN A 249 -23.00 -6.85 -6.98
N PHE A 250 -23.51 -7.99 -7.47
CA PHE A 250 -24.32 -8.93 -6.69
C PHE A 250 -23.57 -9.47 -5.45
N LEU A 251 -22.23 -9.49 -5.47
CA LEU A 251 -21.41 -9.91 -4.34
C LEU A 251 -21.50 -8.98 -3.14
N ASP A 252 -21.91 -7.72 -3.33
CA ASP A 252 -22.12 -6.78 -2.22
C ASP A 252 -23.20 -7.29 -1.26
N GLU A 253 -24.21 -7.99 -1.77
CA GLU A 253 -25.28 -8.60 -0.98
C GLU A 253 -24.91 -10.02 -0.52
N GLU A 254 -24.30 -10.83 -1.40
CA GLU A 254 -24.03 -12.25 -1.11
C GLU A 254 -22.82 -12.47 -0.18
N MET A 255 -21.80 -11.63 -0.28
CA MET A 255 -20.54 -11.73 0.48
C MET A 255 -20.03 -10.35 0.92
N PRO A 256 -20.76 -9.67 1.83
CA PRO A 256 -20.38 -8.33 2.25
C PRO A 256 -19.04 -8.28 2.99
N GLY A 257 -18.39 -7.12 2.92
CA GLY A 257 -17.12 -6.87 3.60
C GLY A 257 -15.91 -7.43 2.83
N PRO A 258 -14.77 -7.63 3.50
CA PRO A 258 -13.52 -7.96 2.83
C PRO A 258 -13.52 -9.34 2.17
N ALA A 259 -14.44 -10.25 2.58
CA ALA A 259 -14.55 -11.58 1.99
C ALA A 259 -14.90 -11.52 0.49
N GLY A 260 -15.88 -10.69 0.10
CA GLY A 260 -16.24 -10.51 -1.31
C GLY A 260 -15.12 -9.90 -2.13
N CYS A 261 -14.45 -8.87 -1.62
CA CYS A 261 -13.31 -8.23 -2.29
C CYS A 261 -12.16 -9.22 -2.53
N ASN A 262 -11.87 -10.08 -1.55
CA ASN A 262 -10.80 -11.08 -1.59
C ASN A 262 -11.08 -12.25 -2.55
N MET A 263 -12.25 -12.29 -3.19
CA MET A 263 -12.50 -13.25 -4.27
C MET A 263 -11.75 -12.89 -5.55
N CYS A 264 -11.46 -11.60 -5.74
CA CYS A 264 -10.81 -11.04 -6.94
C CYS A 264 -9.48 -10.34 -6.63
N HIS A 265 -9.34 -9.75 -5.44
CA HIS A 265 -8.12 -9.13 -4.96
C HIS A 265 -7.37 -10.06 -3.99
N PRO A 266 -6.05 -9.87 -3.78
CA PRO A 266 -5.27 -10.78 -2.93
C PRO A 266 -5.81 -10.95 -1.51
N GLY A 267 -6.40 -12.11 -1.28
CA GLY A 267 -6.88 -12.74 -0.05
C GLY A 267 -7.43 -14.12 -0.45
N PRO A 268 -7.82 -15.04 0.44
CA PRO A 268 -7.81 -15.08 1.90
C PRO A 268 -6.47 -15.36 2.58
N GLN A 269 -5.43 -15.74 1.84
CA GLN A 269 -4.11 -16.03 2.41
C GLN A 269 -3.25 -14.78 2.48
N THR A 270 -3.13 -14.06 1.37
CA THR A 270 -2.30 -12.86 1.31
C THR A 270 -2.93 -11.77 2.18
N GLN A 271 -4.23 -11.50 2.03
CA GLN A 271 -4.94 -10.45 2.77
C GLN A 271 -4.21 -9.08 2.58
N CYS A 272 -4.30 -8.54 1.36
CA CYS A 272 -3.59 -7.33 0.91
C CYS A 272 -3.60 -6.19 1.93
N LEU A 273 -4.78 -5.86 2.48
CA LEU A 273 -4.96 -4.90 3.56
C LEU A 273 -4.57 -5.53 4.90
N ARG A 274 -3.45 -5.05 5.45
CA ARG A 274 -2.76 -5.66 6.60
C ARG A 274 -2.03 -4.68 7.52
N GLY A 275 -2.04 -3.39 7.18
CA GLY A 275 -1.50 -2.33 8.02
C GLY A 275 -2.38 -1.97 9.22
N THR A 276 -1.90 -1.00 10.00
CA THR A 276 -2.54 -0.50 11.23
C THR A 276 -4.02 -0.14 11.06
N MET A 277 -4.41 0.38 9.89
CA MET A 277 -5.81 0.72 9.60
C MET A 277 -6.75 -0.48 9.75
N ALA A 278 -6.32 -1.67 9.31
CA ALA A 278 -7.11 -2.88 9.50
C ALA A 278 -6.88 -3.52 10.87
N THR A 279 -5.63 -3.58 11.35
CA THR A 279 -5.31 -4.35 12.57
C THR A 279 -5.73 -3.64 13.84
N ASP A 280 -5.56 -2.33 13.89
CA ASP A 280 -5.72 -1.53 15.11
C ASP A 280 -7.03 -0.74 15.10
N PHE A 281 -7.55 -0.41 13.91
CA PHE A 281 -8.79 0.37 13.74
C PHE A 281 -9.94 -0.41 13.08
N GLY A 282 -9.71 -1.66 12.69
CA GLY A 282 -10.74 -2.55 12.15
C GLY A 282 -11.30 -2.11 10.79
N MET A 283 -10.58 -1.27 10.04
CA MET A 283 -11.01 -0.83 8.72
C MET A 283 -10.96 -1.95 7.70
N VAL A 284 -11.89 -1.90 6.75
CA VAL A 284 -12.01 -2.82 5.62
C VAL A 284 -11.90 -2.06 4.29
N CYS A 285 -11.82 -2.81 3.19
CA CYS A 285 -11.67 -2.25 1.84
C CYS A 285 -12.72 -1.17 1.54
N GLN A 286 -13.97 -1.43 1.92
CA GLN A 286 -15.12 -0.58 1.67
C GLN A 286 -15.04 0.78 2.38
N ASP A 287 -14.35 0.88 3.52
CA ASP A 287 -14.25 2.15 4.26
C ASP A 287 -13.49 3.22 3.47
N CYS A 288 -12.66 2.82 2.51
CA CYS A 288 -11.90 3.71 1.63
C CYS A 288 -12.36 3.65 0.17
N HIS A 289 -12.66 2.46 -0.34
CA HIS A 289 -12.96 2.26 -1.76
C HIS A 289 -14.46 2.31 -2.10
N GLY A 290 -15.34 2.08 -1.13
CA GLY A 290 -16.75 1.75 -1.36
C GLY A 290 -16.97 0.28 -1.69
N ASP A 291 -18.25 -0.08 -1.87
CA ASP A 291 -18.68 -1.39 -2.38
C ASP A 291 -18.51 -1.51 -3.91
N LEU A 292 -18.75 -2.69 -4.49
CA LEU A 292 -18.52 -2.93 -5.92
C LEU A 292 -19.42 -2.01 -6.78
N GLN A 293 -20.68 -1.83 -6.40
CA GLN A 293 -21.59 -0.90 -7.07
C GLN A 293 -21.07 0.54 -7.05
N GLN A 294 -20.61 1.04 -5.89
CA GLN A 294 -20.04 2.38 -5.75
C GLN A 294 -18.77 2.55 -6.57
N ILE A 295 -17.90 1.53 -6.61
CA ILE A 295 -16.69 1.57 -7.43
C ILE A 295 -17.06 1.65 -8.91
N ALA A 296 -17.96 0.79 -9.39
CA ALA A 296 -18.42 0.82 -10.77
C ALA A 296 -19.04 2.17 -11.15
N GLY A 297 -19.98 2.67 -10.33
CA GLY A 297 -20.65 3.95 -10.53
C GLY A 297 -19.68 5.13 -10.53
N SER A 298 -18.66 5.13 -9.66
CA SER A 298 -17.65 6.20 -9.63
C SER A 298 -16.84 6.30 -10.93
N ILE A 299 -16.61 5.17 -11.61
CA ILE A 299 -15.91 5.13 -12.89
C ILE A 299 -16.85 5.54 -14.03
N GLU A 300 -18.09 5.06 -14.00
CA GLU A 300 -19.07 5.31 -15.07
C GLU A 300 -19.62 6.74 -15.07
N HIS A 301 -19.86 7.30 -13.89
CA HIS A 301 -20.64 8.54 -13.73
C HIS A 301 -19.84 9.71 -13.14
N ASP A 302 -18.86 9.43 -12.28
CA ASP A 302 -18.14 10.47 -11.52
C ASP A 302 -16.76 10.80 -12.12
N GLY A 303 -16.37 10.13 -13.20
CA GLY A 303 -15.13 10.39 -13.93
C GLY A 303 -13.87 9.84 -13.26
N ARG A 304 -13.99 8.93 -12.28
CA ARG A 304 -12.85 8.27 -11.64
C ARG A 304 -12.06 7.45 -12.68
N ILE A 305 -10.76 7.66 -12.75
CA ILE A 305 -9.84 6.87 -13.57
C ILE A 305 -9.15 5.82 -12.68
N PRO A 306 -9.38 4.50 -12.88
CA PRO A 306 -8.74 3.46 -12.08
C PRO A 306 -7.21 3.59 -12.05
N TRP A 307 -6.58 3.31 -10.90
CA TRP A 307 -5.12 3.42 -10.65
C TRP A 307 -4.52 4.84 -10.67
N LEU A 308 -5.23 5.81 -11.24
CA LEU A 308 -4.83 7.22 -11.23
C LEU A 308 -5.59 8.01 -10.15
N ASP A 309 -6.84 7.63 -9.90
CA ASP A 309 -7.69 8.16 -8.83
C ASP A 309 -7.96 7.06 -7.78
N GLU A 310 -7.27 7.18 -6.64
CA GLU A 310 -7.33 6.24 -5.53
C GLU A 310 -7.86 6.91 -4.25
N PRO A 311 -8.31 6.14 -3.25
CA PRO A 311 -8.76 6.72 -2.00
C PRO A 311 -7.70 7.62 -1.36
N ALA A 312 -8.15 8.80 -0.98
CA ALA A 312 -7.32 9.84 -0.40
C ALA A 312 -7.30 9.67 1.14
N CYS A 313 -6.12 9.52 1.76
CA CYS A 313 -6.01 9.46 3.22
C CYS A 313 -6.53 10.75 3.86
N ARG A 314 -6.40 11.89 3.16
CA ARG A 314 -6.93 13.19 3.59
C ARG A 314 -8.46 13.24 3.74
N THR A 315 -9.18 12.21 3.28
CA THR A 315 -10.63 12.05 3.54
C THR A 315 -10.90 11.88 5.04
N CYS A 316 -10.01 11.24 5.78
CA CYS A 316 -10.11 11.04 7.23
C CYS A 316 -9.01 11.78 8.00
N HIS A 317 -7.85 12.00 7.39
CA HIS A 317 -6.72 12.71 7.99
C HIS A 317 -6.76 14.21 7.65
N THR A 318 -6.50 15.07 8.63
CA THR A 318 -6.52 16.52 8.43
C THR A 318 -5.47 16.97 7.41
N ALA A 319 -5.55 18.20 6.90
CA ALA A 319 -4.53 18.73 5.97
C ALA A 319 -3.10 18.73 6.53
N GLN A 320 -2.93 18.62 7.86
CA GLN A 320 -1.63 18.46 8.49
C GLN A 320 -1.02 17.06 8.28
N TYR A 321 -1.86 16.02 8.13
CA TYR A 321 -1.45 14.60 8.11
C TYR A 321 -1.77 13.90 6.79
N GLY A 322 -2.76 14.38 6.04
CA GLY A 322 -3.15 13.85 4.74
C GLY A 322 -2.26 14.37 3.61
N GLU A 323 -2.25 13.63 2.52
CA GLU A 323 -1.60 14.02 1.28
C GLU A 323 -2.21 15.32 0.68
N PRO A 324 -1.44 16.08 -0.11
CA PRO A 324 -1.96 17.23 -0.85
C PRO A 324 -3.14 16.89 -1.76
N VAL A 325 -4.02 17.88 -1.97
CA VAL A 325 -5.19 17.74 -2.85
C VAL A 325 -4.76 17.36 -4.26
N GLY A 326 -5.33 16.28 -4.80
CA GLY A 326 -5.07 15.81 -6.16
C GLY A 326 -3.76 15.04 -6.33
N GLN A 327 -3.07 14.70 -5.22
CA GLN A 327 -1.89 13.84 -5.24
C GLN A 327 -2.20 12.50 -4.58
N LEU A 328 -1.68 11.41 -5.13
CA LEU A 328 -1.76 10.10 -4.49
C LEU A 328 -0.74 10.02 -3.36
N TYR A 329 -1.13 9.40 -2.25
CA TYR A 329 -0.29 9.16 -1.07
C TYR A 329 1.10 8.60 -1.43
N ARG A 330 1.17 7.62 -2.35
CA ARG A 330 2.42 6.98 -2.78
C ARG A 330 3.41 7.93 -3.48
N PHE A 331 2.93 9.08 -3.96
CA PHE A 331 3.74 10.12 -4.62
C PHE A 331 3.93 11.37 -3.77
N SER A 332 3.32 11.42 -2.58
CA SER A 332 3.37 12.59 -1.72
C SER A 332 4.62 12.59 -0.84
N THR A 333 5.08 13.80 -0.55
CA THR A 333 6.28 14.07 0.24
C THR A 333 5.97 14.99 1.41
N GLY A 334 6.68 14.82 2.52
CA GLY A 334 6.70 15.70 3.67
C GLY A 334 8.13 15.89 4.19
N HIS A 335 8.27 16.52 5.35
CA HIS A 335 9.48 16.56 6.20
C HIS A 335 10.84 16.37 5.47
N GLY A 336 11.36 17.46 4.91
CA GLY A 336 12.65 17.44 4.21
C GLY A 336 12.64 16.79 2.83
N GLY A 337 11.45 16.58 2.24
CA GLY A 337 11.29 15.94 0.92
C GLY A 337 11.18 14.42 0.99
N LEU A 338 11.07 13.84 2.19
CA LEU A 338 10.83 12.41 2.35
C LEU A 338 9.43 12.05 1.87
N MET A 339 9.33 10.98 1.09
CA MET A 339 8.06 10.44 0.65
C MET A 339 7.29 9.90 1.85
N CYS A 340 5.97 10.05 1.85
CA CYS A 340 5.11 9.60 2.96
C CYS A 340 5.35 8.12 3.29
N SER A 341 5.49 7.28 2.26
CA SER A 341 5.76 5.86 2.41
C SER A 341 7.13 5.50 2.99
N ALA A 342 8.10 6.41 2.92
CA ALA A 342 9.41 6.21 3.55
C ALA A 342 9.28 6.08 5.08
N CYS A 343 8.33 6.81 5.69
CA CYS A 343 8.08 6.77 7.12
C CYS A 343 6.94 5.84 7.50
N HIS A 344 5.85 5.85 6.73
CA HIS A 344 4.58 5.24 7.07
C HIS A 344 4.35 3.86 6.43
N GLY A 345 5.12 3.49 5.41
CA GLY A 345 4.93 2.27 4.63
C GLY A 345 4.03 2.47 3.40
N SER A 346 3.78 1.40 2.68
CA SER A 346 2.97 1.43 1.46
C SER A 346 1.47 1.55 1.76
N PRO A 347 0.63 2.01 0.81
CA PRO A 347 -0.81 1.74 0.86
C PRO A 347 -1.09 0.28 1.22
N HIS A 348 -2.18 0.02 1.95
CA HIS A 348 -2.56 -1.31 2.46
C HIS A 348 -1.62 -1.95 3.51
N ALA A 349 -0.40 -1.44 3.66
CA ALA A 349 0.63 -1.95 4.58
C ALA A 349 1.22 -0.86 5.50
N ILE A 350 0.40 0.14 5.84
CA ILE A 350 0.80 1.24 6.74
C ILE A 350 1.21 0.68 8.10
N PHE A 351 2.33 1.15 8.63
CA PHE A 351 2.94 0.59 9.83
C PHE A 351 2.18 0.90 11.13
N PRO A 352 2.26 0.00 12.14
CA PRO A 352 2.80 -1.35 12.03
C PRO A 352 1.89 -2.24 11.18
N SER A 353 2.48 -3.17 10.44
CA SER A 353 1.74 -4.22 9.73
C SER A 353 1.66 -5.47 10.60
N ARG A 354 0.61 -6.29 10.42
CA ARG A 354 0.60 -7.63 11.03
C ARG A 354 1.68 -8.54 10.44
N GLU A 355 2.12 -8.30 9.21
CA GLU A 355 3.14 -9.14 8.57
C GLU A 355 4.53 -8.73 9.01
N ALA A 356 5.26 -9.67 9.60
CA ALA A 356 6.59 -9.41 10.12
C ALA A 356 7.55 -8.86 9.05
N ALA A 357 7.45 -9.38 7.81
CA ALA A 357 8.28 -8.99 6.67
C ALA A 357 8.16 -7.48 6.33
N ASP A 358 6.98 -6.89 6.45
CA ASP A 358 6.80 -5.45 6.21
C ASP A 358 7.60 -4.62 7.24
N ASN A 359 7.60 -5.07 8.50
CA ASN A 359 8.19 -4.32 9.61
C ASN A 359 9.73 -4.41 9.67
N VAL A 360 10.34 -5.39 8.99
CA VAL A 360 11.80 -5.65 9.07
C VAL A 360 12.61 -4.38 8.82
N ASN A 361 12.25 -3.63 7.78
CA ASN A 361 13.01 -2.45 7.41
C ASN A 361 13.02 -1.38 8.52
N ASN A 362 11.87 -1.09 9.13
CA ASN A 362 11.80 -0.10 10.20
C ASN A 362 12.39 -0.63 11.51
N ILE A 363 12.28 -1.93 11.79
CA ILE A 363 12.98 -2.55 12.92
C ILE A 363 14.49 -2.38 12.79
N ASP A 364 15.06 -2.55 11.60
CA ASP A 364 16.49 -2.33 11.36
C ASP A 364 16.90 -0.87 11.60
N LEU A 365 16.02 0.08 11.26
CA LEU A 365 16.31 1.51 11.40
C LEU A 365 16.21 1.99 12.85
N GLN A 366 15.10 1.69 13.55
CA GLN A 366 14.78 2.28 14.87
C GLN A 366 14.66 1.26 16.01
N GLY A 367 14.94 -0.03 15.75
CA GLY A 367 14.89 -1.09 16.75
C GLY A 367 13.49 -1.59 17.11
N HIS A 368 12.42 -1.05 16.50
CA HIS A 368 11.05 -1.48 16.74
C HIS A 368 10.16 -1.33 15.49
N ALA A 369 9.07 -2.11 15.44
CA ALA A 369 8.05 -2.00 14.40
C ALA A 369 7.23 -0.70 14.53
N GLY A 370 6.61 -0.26 13.44
CA GLY A 370 5.79 0.96 13.39
C GLY A 370 6.38 2.04 12.50
N THR A 371 5.65 3.15 12.38
CA THR A 371 6.08 4.35 11.64
C THR A 371 7.46 4.79 12.10
N LEU A 372 8.32 5.18 11.16
CA LEU A 372 9.64 5.72 11.46
C LEU A 372 9.49 7.03 12.24
N ARG A 373 9.89 7.01 13.52
CA ARG A 373 9.72 8.14 14.45
C ARG A 373 10.94 8.41 15.33
N ASP A 374 11.93 7.52 15.34
CA ASP A 374 13.21 7.82 15.98
C ASP A 374 14.00 8.82 15.12
N CYS A 375 14.02 10.08 15.55
CA CYS A 375 14.70 11.15 14.82
C CYS A 375 16.20 10.88 14.66
N THR A 376 16.82 10.12 15.57
CA THR A 376 18.26 9.88 15.50
C THR A 376 18.65 9.11 14.25
N VAL A 377 17.74 8.33 13.64
CA VAL A 377 17.97 7.58 12.40
C VAL A 377 18.50 8.51 11.31
N CYS A 378 17.79 9.61 11.03
CA CYS A 378 18.20 10.57 10.00
C CYS A 378 19.01 11.73 10.57
N HIS A 379 18.73 12.19 11.79
CA HIS A 379 19.36 13.41 12.35
C HIS A 379 20.65 13.15 13.13
N GLY A 380 20.99 11.91 13.48
CA GLY A 380 22.15 11.59 14.33
C GLY A 380 21.99 12.00 15.80
N VAL A 381 21.11 12.97 16.07
CA VAL A 381 20.72 13.47 17.39
C VAL A 381 19.21 13.57 17.49
N VAL A 382 18.70 13.80 18.70
CA VAL A 382 17.29 14.19 18.90
C VAL A 382 17.18 15.70 18.67
N PRO A 383 16.44 16.17 17.64
CA PRO A 383 16.26 17.60 17.40
C PRO A 383 15.48 18.27 18.54
N ALA A 384 15.82 19.53 18.85
CA ALA A 384 15.10 20.32 19.84
C ALA A 384 13.74 20.85 19.33
N GLY A 385 13.58 21.00 18.01
CA GLY A 385 12.36 21.49 17.38
C GLY A 385 11.33 20.39 17.12
N PRO A 386 10.09 20.77 16.74
CA PRO A 386 9.09 19.80 16.30
C PRO A 386 9.57 19.08 15.04
N GLY A 387 9.35 17.77 15.04
CA GLY A 387 9.48 16.89 13.88
C GLY A 387 8.25 16.96 12.97
N PRO A 388 8.08 15.97 12.07
CA PRO A 388 6.94 15.90 11.17
C PRO A 388 5.62 15.98 11.94
N HIS A 389 4.67 16.75 11.41
CA HIS A 389 3.34 16.93 12.00
C HIS A 389 3.34 17.43 13.47
N GLY A 390 4.38 18.13 13.92
CA GLY A 390 4.46 18.62 15.30
C GLY A 390 4.93 17.56 16.31
N TYR A 391 5.42 16.40 15.83
CA TYR A 391 5.91 15.34 16.69
C TYR A 391 7.15 15.77 17.49
N HIS A 392 7.15 15.57 18.81
CA HIS A 392 8.31 15.81 19.67
C HIS A 392 8.84 14.50 20.28
N PRO A 393 10.11 14.14 20.05
CA PRO A 393 10.70 12.97 20.70
C PRO A 393 10.77 13.15 22.22
N GLY A 394 10.32 12.16 22.99
CA GLY A 394 10.47 12.14 24.45
C GLY A 394 9.36 12.85 25.24
N THR A 395 8.39 13.51 24.60
CA THR A 395 7.11 13.78 25.27
C THR A 395 6.35 12.46 25.40
N THR A 396 6.31 11.90 26.62
CA THR A 396 5.40 10.79 26.98
C THR A 396 3.94 11.25 27.07
N GLY A 397 3.66 12.50 26.71
CA GLY A 397 2.32 12.96 26.40
C GLY A 397 1.91 12.37 25.06
N VAL A 398 0.73 11.77 25.04
CA VAL A 398 -0.09 11.54 23.84
C VAL A 398 0.26 12.63 22.83
N VAL A 399 0.93 12.27 21.72
CA VAL A 399 0.93 13.13 20.54
C VAL A 399 -0.55 13.39 20.34
N ASP A 400 -1.00 14.61 20.59
CA ASP A 400 -2.38 15.00 20.35
C ASP A 400 -2.68 14.43 18.97
N LEU A 401 -3.57 13.43 18.92
CA LEU A 401 -4.17 13.01 17.67
C LEU A 401 -5.07 14.20 17.33
N GLN A 402 -4.43 15.26 16.82
CA GLN A 402 -4.99 16.57 16.67
C GLN A 402 -5.89 16.47 15.45
N LEU A 403 -7.07 15.91 15.67
CA LEU A 403 -8.25 16.06 14.83
C LEU A 403 -8.73 17.52 14.96
N ASP A 404 -7.88 18.47 14.57
CA ASP A 404 -8.26 19.87 14.39
C ASP A 404 -8.33 20.15 12.89
N THR A 405 -9.54 20.11 12.34
CA THR A 405 -9.86 20.78 11.08
C THR A 405 -10.91 21.83 11.36
N GLY A 406 -10.49 23.02 11.78
CA GLY A 406 -11.10 24.32 11.41
C GLY A 406 -12.62 24.52 11.59
N ALA A 407 -13.33 23.68 12.33
CA ALA A 407 -14.79 23.67 12.36
C ALA A 407 -15.28 23.53 13.81
N GLY A 408 -16.42 24.17 14.11
CA GLY A 408 -16.81 24.63 15.45
C GLY A 408 -16.63 23.61 16.59
N ARG A 409 -16.31 24.09 17.80
CA ARG A 409 -16.20 23.22 18.98
C ARG A 409 -17.57 22.71 19.42
N LEU A 410 -17.69 21.42 19.73
CA LEU A 410 -18.89 20.90 20.41
C LEU A 410 -18.93 21.39 21.86
N GLU A 411 -20.07 21.91 22.30
CA GLU A 411 -20.34 22.18 23.72
C GLU A 411 -20.89 20.90 24.35
N ILE A 412 -20.18 20.36 25.34
CA ILE A 412 -20.54 19.09 25.98
C ILE A 412 -20.64 19.30 27.49
N TYR A 413 -21.80 18.94 28.06
CA TYR A 413 -22.04 19.08 29.50
C TYR A 413 -23.09 18.08 30.02
N PRO A 414 -22.87 17.46 31.20
CA PRO A 414 -21.68 17.59 32.05
C PRO A 414 -20.49 16.78 31.52
N SER A 415 -19.28 17.26 31.83
CA SER A 415 -18.02 16.53 31.69
C SER A 415 -17.16 16.85 32.93
N PRO A 416 -16.82 15.87 33.79
CA PRO A 416 -17.10 14.44 33.65
C PRO A 416 -18.59 14.07 33.75
N LEU A 417 -19.05 13.15 32.89
CA LEU A 417 -20.33 12.48 32.92
C LEU A 417 -20.27 11.29 33.88
N ARG A 418 -21.27 11.15 34.76
CA ARG A 418 -21.37 10.02 35.70
C ARG A 418 -22.45 9.02 35.27
N ARG A 419 -22.31 7.77 35.68
CA ARG A 419 -23.33 6.74 35.45
C ARG A 419 -24.70 7.17 35.93
N GLY A 420 -25.72 6.92 35.10
CA GLY A 420 -27.11 7.29 35.36
C GLY A 420 -27.46 8.74 34.97
N ALA A 421 -26.50 9.52 34.48
CA ALA A 421 -26.75 10.84 33.88
C ALA A 421 -26.56 10.79 32.35
N SER A 422 -26.94 11.87 31.65
CA SER A 422 -26.66 12.04 30.23
C SER A 422 -25.96 13.36 29.96
N ALA A 423 -24.94 13.33 29.11
CA ALA A 423 -24.30 14.51 28.57
C ALA A 423 -25.14 15.06 27.42
N THR A 424 -25.43 16.36 27.49
CA THR A 424 -25.97 17.12 26.35
C THR A 424 -24.81 17.59 25.50
N ILE A 425 -24.93 17.38 24.19
CA ILE A 425 -23.94 17.76 23.19
C ILE A 425 -24.60 18.74 22.25
N LYS A 426 -23.98 19.92 22.07
CA LYS A 426 -24.47 20.95 21.17
C LYS A 426 -23.42 21.32 20.14
N ALA A 427 -23.81 21.33 18.87
CA ALA A 427 -23.04 21.91 17.78
C ALA A 427 -23.70 23.24 17.38
N ARG A 428 -22.95 24.35 17.48
CA ARG A 428 -23.40 25.69 17.08
C ARG A 428 -22.84 26.07 15.71
N GLY A 429 -23.62 26.77 14.90
CA GLY A 429 -23.21 27.24 13.57
C GLY A 429 -23.30 26.18 12.46
N VAL A 430 -23.99 25.07 12.73
CA VAL A 430 -24.22 23.97 11.79
C VAL A 430 -25.67 24.05 11.30
N VAL A 431 -25.89 24.58 10.10
CA VAL A 431 -27.23 24.75 9.51
C VAL A 431 -27.44 23.69 8.42
N GLY A 432 -28.27 22.68 8.68
CA GLY A 432 -28.60 21.61 7.72
C GLY A 432 -28.92 20.27 8.38
N ALA A 433 -29.88 19.53 7.84
CA ALA A 433 -30.60 18.45 8.56
C ALA A 433 -30.08 17.01 8.31
N ALA A 434 -28.83 16.80 7.88
CA ALA A 434 -28.33 15.46 7.51
C ALA A 434 -26.89 15.15 7.96
N GLY A 435 -26.48 15.61 9.14
CA GLY A 435 -25.18 15.23 9.72
C GLY A 435 -25.25 14.08 10.73
N ARG A 436 -24.09 13.47 10.96
CA ARG A 436 -23.89 12.32 11.85
C ARG A 436 -23.10 12.76 13.09
N LEU A 437 -23.53 12.36 14.28
CA LEU A 437 -22.79 12.58 15.53
C LEU A 437 -22.29 11.24 16.10
N LEU A 438 -20.99 11.01 16.04
CA LEU A 438 -20.35 9.77 16.47
C LEU A 438 -19.65 9.95 17.82
N VAL A 439 -19.69 8.91 18.65
CA VAL A 439 -18.92 8.77 19.89
C VAL A 439 -17.84 7.72 19.66
N PHE A 440 -16.63 8.01 20.10
CA PHE A 440 -15.47 7.13 20.01
C PHE A 440 -14.86 6.93 21.40
N ASP A 441 -14.27 5.76 21.63
CA ASP A 441 -13.38 5.59 22.79
C ASP A 441 -12.05 6.29 22.54
N ALA A 442 -11.19 6.34 23.57
CA ALA A 442 -9.85 6.90 23.47
C ALA A 442 -8.93 6.17 22.46
N ARG A 443 -9.34 4.99 21.95
CA ARG A 443 -8.62 4.23 20.92
C ARG A 443 -9.17 4.49 19.52
N GLY A 444 -10.19 5.34 19.38
CA GLY A 444 -10.80 5.69 18.10
C GLY A 444 -11.87 4.71 17.62
N HIS A 445 -12.22 3.68 18.41
CA HIS A 445 -13.31 2.80 18.05
C HIS A 445 -14.65 3.52 18.14
N THR A 446 -15.49 3.39 17.11
CA THR A 446 -16.86 3.90 17.15
C THR A 446 -17.66 3.16 18.21
N ILE A 447 -18.05 3.89 19.25
CA ILE A 447 -18.86 3.40 20.37
C ILE A 447 -20.34 3.51 20.04
N ARG A 448 -20.75 4.63 19.43
CA ARG A 448 -22.15 4.89 19.14
C ARG A 448 -22.36 6.00 18.13
N LEU A 449 -23.33 5.84 17.24
CA LEU A 449 -23.94 6.94 16.49
C LEU A 449 -25.13 7.49 17.30
N LEU A 450 -25.12 8.79 17.57
CA LEU A 450 -26.17 9.46 18.31
C LEU A 450 -27.23 10.02 17.36
N GLN A 451 -28.49 9.92 17.78
CA GLN A 451 -29.58 10.63 17.12
C GLN A 451 -29.51 12.09 17.54
N ALA A 452 -29.35 12.96 16.54
CA ALA A 452 -29.30 14.39 16.73
C ALA A 452 -30.62 15.04 16.32
N THR A 453 -31.02 16.08 17.04
CA THR A 453 -32.20 16.90 16.74
C THR A 453 -31.77 18.32 16.37
N SER A 454 -32.30 18.83 15.27
CA SER A 454 -32.04 20.20 14.81
C SER A 454 -33.04 21.18 15.43
N GLY A 455 -32.53 22.25 16.05
CA GLY A 455 -33.32 23.38 16.53
C GLY A 455 -33.61 24.40 15.42
N SER A 456 -34.65 25.22 15.61
CA SER A 456 -35.04 26.29 14.67
C SER A 456 -34.01 27.43 14.56
N ASP A 457 -33.06 27.48 15.49
CA ASP A 457 -31.95 28.45 15.56
C ASP A 457 -30.66 27.96 14.87
N GLY A 458 -30.70 26.79 14.22
CA GLY A 458 -29.52 26.18 13.60
C GLY A 458 -28.56 25.54 14.61
N THR A 459 -29.00 25.29 15.85
CA THR A 459 -28.26 24.47 16.82
C THR A 459 -28.64 23.01 16.65
N VAL A 460 -27.65 22.12 16.57
CA VAL A 460 -27.88 20.67 16.61
C VAL A 460 -27.60 20.16 18.01
N THR A 461 -28.52 19.38 18.57
CA THR A 461 -28.40 18.80 19.92
C THR A 461 -28.49 17.28 19.90
N ALA A 462 -27.74 16.63 20.77
CA ALA A 462 -27.84 15.20 21.02
C ALA A 462 -27.57 14.91 22.50
N ALA A 463 -27.92 13.70 22.93
CA ALA A 463 -27.64 13.21 24.28
C ALA A 463 -26.85 11.91 24.23
N TRP A 464 -25.90 11.76 25.15
CA TRP A 464 -25.20 10.49 25.38
C TRP A 464 -25.24 10.11 26.86
N ASP A 465 -25.64 8.88 27.14
CA ASP A 465 -25.87 8.32 28.47
C ASP A 465 -24.70 7.46 28.98
N GLY A 466 -23.57 7.45 28.27
CA GLY A 466 -22.45 6.58 28.58
C GLY A 466 -22.68 5.12 28.16
N ARG A 467 -23.55 4.87 27.18
CA ARG A 467 -23.78 3.53 26.63
C ARG A 467 -23.34 3.41 25.17
N ASP A 468 -22.89 2.22 24.80
CA ASP A 468 -22.55 1.85 23.43
C ASP A 468 -23.78 1.63 22.53
N GLY A 469 -23.56 1.32 21.25
CA GLY A 469 -24.62 1.00 20.29
C GLY A 469 -25.47 -0.24 20.63
N ARG A 470 -25.04 -1.06 21.59
CA ARG A 470 -25.77 -2.24 22.10
C ARG A 470 -26.51 -1.95 23.41
N GLY A 471 -26.46 -0.70 23.90
CA GLY A 471 -27.10 -0.27 25.13
C GLY A 471 -26.35 -0.69 26.41
N GLN A 472 -25.08 -1.09 26.30
CA GLN A 472 -24.24 -1.48 27.43
C GLN A 472 -23.43 -0.29 27.95
N ASP A 473 -23.22 -0.21 29.27
CA ASP A 473 -22.41 0.86 29.88
C ASP A 473 -20.94 0.75 29.45
N VAL A 474 -20.36 1.85 28.96
CA VAL A 474 -18.96 1.91 28.52
C VAL A 474 -18.00 1.99 29.71
N ALA A 475 -16.70 1.80 29.49
CA ALA A 475 -15.66 1.88 30.53
C ALA A 475 -15.43 3.30 31.07
N ASP A 476 -14.88 3.41 32.29
CA ASP A 476 -14.33 4.67 32.76
C ASP A 476 -13.27 5.14 31.78
N GLY A 477 -13.35 6.39 31.34
CA GLY A 477 -12.39 6.89 30.36
C GLY A 477 -12.81 8.15 29.63
N VAL A 478 -11.94 8.58 28.73
CA VAL A 478 -12.20 9.70 27.83
C VAL A 478 -12.86 9.16 26.57
N TYR A 479 -13.90 9.85 26.13
CA TYR A 479 -14.61 9.58 24.89
C TYR A 479 -14.60 10.83 24.02
N LEU A 480 -14.38 10.61 22.73
CA LEU A 480 -14.33 11.67 21.72
C LEU A 480 -15.68 11.71 20.99
N LEU A 481 -16.11 12.89 20.60
CA LEU A 481 -17.31 13.08 19.82
C LEU A 481 -17.00 13.88 18.57
N LYS A 482 -17.56 13.45 17.44
CA LYS A 482 -17.43 14.13 16.14
C LYS A 482 -18.79 14.28 15.48
N TRP A 483 -19.14 15.51 15.13
CA TRP A 483 -20.19 15.85 14.18
C TRP A 483 -19.60 15.96 12.78
N ASP A 484 -20.33 15.49 11.78
CA ASP A 484 -19.96 15.57 10.37
C ASP A 484 -21.23 15.65 9.50
N ASP A 485 -21.44 16.75 8.76
CA ASP A 485 -22.55 16.91 7.81
C ASP A 485 -22.11 16.83 6.34
N GLY A 486 -20.88 16.38 6.06
CA GLY A 486 -20.30 16.31 4.72
C GLY A 486 -19.68 17.64 4.24
N GLU A 487 -20.03 18.77 4.84
CA GLU A 487 -19.45 20.08 4.53
C GLU A 487 -18.65 20.66 5.72
N ARG A 488 -19.07 20.36 6.94
CA ARG A 488 -18.53 20.89 8.20
C ARG A 488 -18.38 19.77 9.22
N THR A 489 -17.33 19.89 10.02
CA THR A 489 -17.09 19.00 11.16
C THR A 489 -17.18 19.76 12.48
N ALA A 490 -17.40 19.07 13.59
CA ALA A 490 -17.27 19.68 14.91
C ALA A 490 -16.87 18.61 15.90
N SER A 491 -15.91 18.89 16.78
CA SER A 491 -15.36 17.88 17.69
C SER A 491 -15.43 18.33 19.14
N GLY A 492 -15.45 17.36 20.05
CA GLY A 492 -15.37 17.59 21.48
C GLY A 492 -15.03 16.32 22.25
N LYS A 493 -14.82 16.46 23.57
CA LYS A 493 -14.48 15.35 24.46
C LYS A 493 -15.36 15.33 25.71
N VAL A 494 -15.64 14.14 26.19
CA VAL A 494 -16.32 13.90 27.47
C VAL A 494 -15.54 12.87 28.28
N VAL A 495 -15.40 13.11 29.57
CA VAL A 495 -14.87 12.09 30.50
C VAL A 495 -16.07 11.34 31.08
N TYR A 496 -16.12 10.02 30.97
CA TYR A 496 -17.15 9.19 31.59
C TYR A 496 -16.59 8.45 32.81
N LEU A 497 -17.35 8.44 33.90
CA LEU A 497 -17.02 7.78 35.16
C LEU A 497 -18.24 6.96 35.62
N ARG A 498 -18.05 5.66 35.83
CA ARG A 498 -19.07 4.71 36.27
C ARG A 498 -19.54 4.92 37.70
#